data_AF-A0A9N9GMT7-F1
#
_entry.id   AF-A0A9N9GMT7-F1
#
_cell.length_a   1.000
_cell.length_b   1.000
_cell.length_c   1.000
_cell.angle_alpha   90.00
_cell.angle_beta   90.00
_cell.angle_gamma   90.00
#
_symmetry.space_group_name_H-M   'P 1'
#
loop_
_entity.id
_entity.type
_entity.pdbx_description
1 polymer ?
#
loop_
_entity_poly.entity_id
_entity_poly.type
_entity_poly.pdbx_seq_one_letter_code
_entity_poly.pdbx_strand_id
1 'polypeptide(L)'
;MLIPTDSLATLTSTSNIEFENLIVNGTEEAEAEEIKEWHFHVYFFQNNEKSKASALVLRQKIIELTREGFFYPVPSSVNMAPLGPHPIGSYEVWCPKEHFNRVFSWFVLHRGQHSVLVHPLTVEEIKDHTEREVWMGTPMPLDTERLHERLPQVPLQYPELKMGYSAPPSSR
;
A
#
# COMPACT_ATOMS: atom_id res chain seq x y z
N MET A 1 -17.91 -18.83 10.55
CA MET A 1 -19.16 -18.04 10.64
C MET A 1 -19.83 -18.22 9.29
N LEU A 2 -20.91 -18.99 9.26
CA LEU A 2 -21.61 -19.41 8.03
C LEU A 2 -22.49 -18.25 7.56
N ILE A 3 -22.37 -17.87 6.30
CA ILE A 3 -23.30 -16.93 5.66
C ILE A 3 -24.59 -17.72 5.38
N PRO A 4 -25.78 -17.27 5.81
CA PRO A 4 -27.02 -17.99 5.53
C PRO A 4 -27.34 -17.96 4.03
N THR A 5 -27.55 -19.12 3.43
CA THR A 5 -28.12 -19.27 2.09
C THR A 5 -29.63 -19.17 2.20
N ASP A 6 -30.17 -17.96 2.10
CA ASP A 6 -31.61 -17.81 1.93
C ASP A 6 -32.02 -18.06 0.48
N SER A 7 -33.03 -18.93 0.40
CA SER A 7 -33.74 -19.40 -0.79
C SER A 7 -34.28 -18.24 -1.63
N LEU A 8 -33.84 -18.15 -2.89
CA LEU A 8 -34.57 -17.40 -3.91
C LEU A 8 -35.38 -18.37 -4.77
N ALA A 9 -36.67 -18.37 -4.49
CA ALA A 9 -37.68 -19.00 -5.32
C ALA A 9 -37.75 -18.29 -6.69
N THR A 10 -37.56 -19.09 -7.72
CA THR A 10 -38.22 -19.06 -9.04
C THR A 10 -38.60 -17.68 -9.59
N LEU A 11 -37.64 -16.99 -10.21
CA LEU A 11 -37.91 -15.96 -11.22
C LEU A 11 -37.55 -16.48 -12.62
N THR A 12 -38.45 -16.17 -13.54
CA THR A 12 -38.49 -16.62 -14.93
C THR A 12 -37.25 -16.23 -15.72
N SER A 13 -36.85 -17.12 -16.64
CA SER A 13 -35.64 -17.18 -17.50
C SER A 13 -35.05 -15.89 -18.11
N THR A 14 -35.70 -14.73 -18.04
CA THR A 14 -35.17 -13.43 -18.49
C THR A 14 -34.47 -12.63 -17.39
N SER A 15 -34.68 -12.94 -16.10
CA SER A 15 -34.05 -12.23 -14.99
C SER A 15 -32.61 -12.69 -14.70
N ASN A 16 -32.30 -13.97 -14.89
CA ASN A 16 -31.01 -14.51 -14.44
C ASN A 16 -29.81 -13.91 -15.20
N ILE A 17 -29.96 -13.63 -16.50
CA ILE A 17 -28.89 -13.05 -17.31
C ILE A 17 -28.63 -11.58 -16.93
N GLU A 18 -29.67 -10.80 -16.65
CA GLU A 18 -29.50 -9.40 -16.22
C GLU A 18 -28.87 -9.30 -14.83
N PHE A 19 -29.27 -10.17 -13.89
CA PHE A 19 -28.67 -10.23 -12.56
C PHE A 19 -27.22 -10.72 -12.58
N GLU A 20 -26.91 -11.78 -13.35
CA GLU A 20 -25.54 -12.25 -13.54
C GLU A 20 -24.66 -11.17 -14.16
N ASN A 21 -25.14 -10.46 -15.19
CA ASN A 21 -24.42 -9.34 -15.79
C ASN A 21 -24.21 -8.19 -14.79
N LEU A 22 -25.19 -7.88 -13.94
CA LEU A 22 -25.05 -6.84 -12.91
C LEU A 22 -23.99 -7.22 -11.86
N ILE A 23 -23.96 -8.50 -11.44
CA ILE A 23 -22.97 -9.04 -10.50
C ILE A 23 -21.57 -9.07 -11.11
N VAL A 24 -21.45 -9.48 -12.39
CA VAL A 24 -20.17 -9.48 -13.12
C VAL A 24 -19.65 -8.05 -13.27
N ASN A 25 -20.50 -7.11 -13.69
CA ASN A 25 -20.12 -5.69 -13.80
C ASN A 25 -19.68 -5.10 -12.46
N GLY A 26 -20.40 -5.40 -11.37
CA GLY A 26 -20.02 -4.97 -10.03
C GLY A 26 -18.71 -5.60 -9.53
N THR A 27 -18.42 -6.84 -9.95
CA THR A 27 -17.15 -7.51 -9.62
C THR A 27 -15.98 -6.88 -10.38
N GLU A 28 -16.17 -6.57 -11.67
CA GLU A 28 -15.14 -5.92 -12.49
C GLU A 28 -14.85 -4.49 -12.01
N GLU A 29 -15.88 -3.74 -11.63
CA GLU A 29 -15.74 -2.41 -11.03
C GLU A 29 -14.97 -2.50 -9.70
N ALA A 30 -15.35 -3.41 -8.80
CA ALA A 30 -14.64 -3.62 -7.54
C ALA A 30 -13.18 -4.07 -7.75
N GLU A 31 -12.91 -4.93 -8.74
CA GLU A 31 -11.55 -5.36 -9.09
C GLU A 31 -10.71 -4.21 -9.65
N ALA A 32 -11.31 -3.29 -10.39
CA ALA A 32 -10.66 -2.08 -10.94
C ALA A 32 -10.35 -1.05 -9.85
N GLU A 33 -11.20 -0.96 -8.82
CA GLU A 33 -11.02 -0.07 -7.67
C GLU A 33 -10.10 -0.63 -6.57
N GLU A 34 -9.78 -1.92 -6.62
CA GLU A 34 -8.90 -2.55 -5.64
C GLU A 34 -7.49 -1.94 -5.66
N ILE A 35 -7.01 -1.48 -4.51
CA ILE A 35 -5.66 -0.98 -4.33
C ILE A 35 -4.66 -2.12 -4.54
N LYS A 36 -3.72 -1.95 -5.48
CA LYS A 36 -2.75 -2.99 -5.82
C LYS A 36 -1.38 -2.77 -5.19
N GLU A 37 -1.02 -1.55 -4.85
CA GLU A 37 0.29 -1.19 -4.30
C GLU A 37 0.16 -0.15 -3.19
N TRP A 38 1.09 -0.19 -2.25
CA TRP A 38 1.13 0.64 -1.05
C TRP A 38 2.54 1.14 -0.80
N HIS A 39 2.65 2.30 -0.17
CA HIS A 39 3.91 2.84 0.34
C HIS A 39 3.89 2.88 1.86
N PHE A 40 5.01 2.51 2.46
CA PHE A 40 5.30 2.68 3.89
C PHE A 40 6.48 3.63 4.02
N HIS A 41 6.25 4.87 4.48
CA HIS A 41 7.31 5.83 4.75
C HIS A 41 7.72 5.78 6.21
N VAL A 42 8.94 5.32 6.46
CA VAL A 42 9.50 5.28 7.82
C VAL A 42 10.20 6.59 8.10
N TYR A 43 9.79 7.27 9.17
CA TYR A 43 10.35 8.56 9.56
C TYR A 43 11.38 8.45 10.70
N PHE A 44 12.40 9.29 10.64
CA PHE A 44 13.42 9.39 11.67
C PHE A 44 13.96 10.82 11.77
N PHE A 45 14.45 11.19 12.96
CA PHE A 45 15.09 12.48 13.16
C PHE A 45 16.52 12.43 12.62
N GLN A 46 16.75 13.00 11.44
CA GLN A 46 18.01 12.90 10.69
C GLN A 46 19.23 13.44 11.44
N ASN A 47 19.04 14.43 12.32
CA ASN A 47 20.10 15.04 13.14
C ASN A 47 20.28 14.35 14.51
N ASN A 48 19.55 13.27 14.76
CA ASN A 48 19.70 12.43 15.95
C ASN A 48 20.31 11.08 15.52
N GLU A 49 21.59 10.88 15.87
CA GLU A 49 22.33 9.68 15.47
C GLU A 49 21.65 8.37 15.91
N LYS A 50 21.04 8.33 17.09
CA LYS A 50 20.33 7.13 17.58
C LYS A 50 19.07 6.85 16.76
N SER A 51 18.29 7.89 16.45
CA SER A 51 17.07 7.77 15.63
C SER A 51 17.41 7.33 14.21
N LYS A 52 18.40 7.97 13.59
CA LYS A 52 18.91 7.59 12.27
C LYS A 52 19.42 6.16 12.24
N ALA A 53 20.30 5.78 13.17
CA ALA A 53 20.87 4.44 13.21
C ALA A 53 19.79 3.34 13.36
N SER A 54 18.80 3.55 14.24
CA SER A 54 17.71 2.57 14.40
C SER A 54 16.83 2.44 13.15
N ALA A 55 16.61 3.53 12.41
CA ALA A 55 15.88 3.52 11.15
C ALA A 55 16.63 2.71 10.08
N LEU A 56 17.95 2.90 9.99
CA LEU A 56 18.79 2.17 9.03
C LEU A 56 18.86 0.68 9.36
N VAL A 57 18.91 0.31 10.65
CA VAL A 57 18.82 -1.10 11.08
C VAL A 57 17.47 -1.70 10.69
N LEU A 58 16.37 -0.98 10.89
CA LEU A 58 15.03 -1.43 10.48
C LEU A 58 14.97 -1.66 8.97
N ARG A 59 15.45 -0.71 8.16
CA ARG A 59 15.54 -0.82 6.70
C ARG A 59 16.37 -2.04 6.28
N GLN A 60 17.53 -2.24 6.90
CA GLN A 60 18.40 -3.37 6.61
C GLN A 60 17.71 -4.71 6.92
N LYS A 61 16.92 -4.77 8.00
CA LYS A 61 16.17 -5.99 8.35
C LYS A 61 15.10 -6.33 7.31
N ILE A 62 14.44 -5.33 6.73
CA ILE A 62 13.49 -5.54 5.62
C ILE A 62 14.23 -6.17 4.42
N ILE A 63 15.38 -5.62 4.04
CA ILE A 63 16.19 -6.15 2.92
C ILE A 63 16.58 -7.61 3.16
N GLU A 64 17.03 -7.94 4.37
CA GLU A 64 17.41 -9.31 4.74
C GLU A 64 16.23 -10.28 4.63
N LEU A 65 15.07 -9.91 5.19
CA LEU A 65 13.86 -10.74 5.14
C LEU A 65 13.31 -10.89 3.72
N THR A 66 13.44 -9.86 2.87
CA THR A 66 13.11 -9.94 1.44
C THR A 66 14.03 -10.94 0.74
N ARG A 67 15.34 -10.87 1.01
CA ARG A 67 16.33 -11.81 0.45
C ARG A 67 16.11 -13.25 0.91
N GLU A 68 15.61 -13.44 2.11
CA GLU A 68 15.24 -14.74 2.69
C GLU A 68 13.88 -15.27 2.20
N GLY A 69 13.14 -14.49 1.40
CA GLY A 69 11.85 -14.88 0.84
C GLY A 69 10.68 -14.82 1.83
N PHE A 70 10.84 -14.11 2.95
CA PHE A 70 9.75 -13.97 3.93
C PHE A 70 8.59 -13.12 3.39
N PHE A 71 8.90 -12.05 2.67
CA PHE A 71 7.98 -11.15 1.96
C PHE A 71 8.72 -10.47 0.80
N TYR A 72 8.04 -9.68 -0.04
CA TYR A 72 8.70 -8.97 -1.16
C TYR A 72 8.41 -7.45 -1.23
N PRO A 73 8.51 -6.68 -0.13
CA PRO A 73 8.58 -5.23 -0.23
C PRO A 73 9.96 -4.75 -0.70
N VAL A 74 10.02 -3.56 -1.30
CA VAL A 74 11.25 -2.95 -1.81
C VAL A 74 11.52 -1.60 -1.13
N PRO A 75 12.57 -1.49 -0.29
CA PRO A 75 12.94 -0.22 0.33
C PRO A 75 13.74 0.67 -0.64
N SER A 76 13.35 1.94 -0.76
CA SER A 76 14.02 2.95 -1.60
C SER A 76 15.30 3.49 -0.95
N SER A 77 15.95 4.47 -1.59
CA SER A 77 17.07 5.21 -1.00
C SER A 77 16.64 5.99 0.25
N VAL A 78 17.61 6.27 1.13
CA VAL A 78 17.34 7.02 2.36
C VAL A 78 17.43 8.52 2.11
N ASN A 79 16.37 9.25 2.45
CA ASN A 79 16.33 10.70 2.43
C ASN A 79 16.85 11.22 3.77
N MET A 80 18.02 11.86 3.74
CA MET A 80 18.70 12.37 4.95
C MET A 80 18.25 13.80 5.33
N ALA A 81 17.25 14.32 4.63
CA ALA A 81 16.64 15.62 4.81
C ALA A 81 15.18 15.56 4.30
N PRO A 82 14.35 16.58 4.55
CA PRO A 82 13.00 16.66 3.99
C PRO A 82 13.05 16.55 2.46
N LEU A 83 12.15 15.75 1.88
CA LEU A 83 12.05 15.53 0.43
C LEU A 83 10.60 15.23 0.05
N GLY A 84 10.12 15.86 -1.02
CA GLY A 84 8.70 15.74 -1.42
C GLY A 84 7.78 16.19 -0.28
N PRO A 85 6.68 15.47 0.03
CA PRO A 85 5.77 15.83 1.10
C PRO A 85 6.32 15.51 2.50
N HIS A 86 7.49 14.86 2.60
CA HIS A 86 8.00 14.29 3.84
C HIS A 86 8.82 15.34 4.62
N PRO A 87 8.40 15.71 5.85
CA PRO A 87 8.94 16.87 6.55
C PRO A 87 10.28 16.63 7.27
N ILE A 88 10.72 15.38 7.39
CA ILE A 88 11.97 14.98 8.05
C ILE A 88 12.64 13.81 7.30
N GLY A 89 13.76 13.32 7.81
CA GLY A 89 14.42 12.13 7.26
C GLY A 89 13.47 10.95 7.14
N SER A 90 13.50 10.30 5.98
CA SER A 90 12.59 9.20 5.66
C SER A 90 13.20 8.21 4.68
N TYR A 91 12.59 7.04 4.57
CA TYR A 91 12.72 6.18 3.40
C TYR A 91 11.37 5.52 3.11
N GLU A 92 11.13 5.27 1.84
CA GLU A 92 9.93 4.58 1.36
C GLU A 92 10.19 3.07 1.35
N VAL A 93 9.14 2.30 1.57
CA VAL A 93 9.10 0.86 1.31
C VAL A 93 7.86 0.58 0.47
N TRP A 94 8.08 0.28 -0.81
CA TRP A 94 7.03 -0.17 -1.70
C TRP A 94 6.57 -1.57 -1.30
N CYS A 95 5.26 -1.80 -1.34
CA CYS A 95 4.64 -3.06 -0.98
C CYS A 95 3.49 -3.39 -1.94
N PRO A 96 3.54 -4.54 -2.63
CA PRO A 96 2.42 -4.99 -3.43
C PRO A 96 1.33 -5.61 -2.54
N LYS A 97 0.07 -5.60 -2.99
CA LYS A 97 -1.09 -6.07 -2.21
C LYS A 97 -0.92 -7.52 -1.72
N GLU A 98 -0.24 -8.36 -2.49
CA GLU A 98 0.05 -9.77 -2.20
C GLU A 98 0.84 -9.95 -0.90
N HIS A 99 1.59 -8.92 -0.48
CA HIS A 99 2.40 -8.92 0.73
C HIS A 99 1.93 -7.93 1.79
N PHE A 100 0.87 -7.16 1.54
CA PHE A 100 0.44 -6.06 2.41
C PHE A 100 0.20 -6.53 3.86
N ASN A 101 -0.59 -7.59 4.05
CA ASN A 101 -0.92 -8.07 5.40
C ASN A 101 0.34 -8.46 6.20
N ARG A 102 1.32 -9.10 5.55
CA ARG A 102 2.56 -9.56 6.17
C ARG A 102 3.48 -8.39 6.47
N VAL A 103 3.62 -7.44 5.54
CA VAL A 103 4.43 -6.22 5.72
C VAL A 103 3.82 -5.35 6.83
N PHE A 104 2.52 -5.10 6.79
CA PHE A 104 1.80 -4.33 7.79
C PHE A 104 1.96 -4.94 9.19
N SER A 105 1.68 -6.25 9.33
CA SER A 105 1.84 -6.96 10.61
C SER A 105 3.28 -6.94 11.12
N TRP A 106 4.26 -7.05 10.21
CA TRP A 106 5.66 -6.98 10.58
C TRP A 106 6.04 -5.58 11.10
N PHE A 107 5.60 -4.51 10.44
CA PHE A 107 5.84 -3.14 10.93
C PHE A 107 5.18 -2.88 12.29
N VAL A 108 3.95 -3.35 12.51
CA VAL A 108 3.26 -3.24 13.81
C VAL A 108 4.12 -3.78 14.95
N LEU A 109 4.82 -4.90 14.72
CA LEU A 109 5.65 -5.55 15.73
C LEU A 109 7.08 -4.99 15.83
N HIS A 110 7.66 -4.52 14.72
CA HIS A 110 9.11 -4.29 14.62
C HIS A 110 9.53 -2.85 14.38
N ARG A 111 8.62 -1.91 14.06
CA ARG A 111 8.98 -0.50 13.76
C ARG A 111 9.68 0.24 14.89
N GLY A 112 9.59 -0.28 16.12
CA GLY A 112 10.13 0.37 17.31
C GLY A 112 9.52 1.76 17.51
N GLN A 113 10.38 2.76 17.66
CA GLN A 113 9.98 4.15 17.90
C GLN A 113 9.59 4.93 16.62
N HIS A 114 9.75 4.35 15.44
CA HIS A 114 9.58 5.07 14.18
C HIS A 114 8.10 5.26 13.82
N SER A 115 7.71 6.49 13.51
CA SER A 115 6.44 6.75 12.84
C SER A 115 6.48 6.21 11.42
N VAL A 116 5.39 5.59 10.98
CA VAL A 116 5.25 5.06 9.62
C VAL A 116 3.95 5.58 9.02
N LEU A 117 4.05 6.34 7.92
CA LEU A 117 2.92 6.65 7.05
C LEU A 117 2.69 5.47 6.13
N VAL A 118 1.47 4.98 6.04
CA VAL A 118 1.07 3.92 5.12
C VAL A 118 -0.03 4.47 4.22
N HIS A 119 0.17 4.48 2.92
CA HIS A 119 -0.86 4.96 1.99
C HIS A 119 -0.94 4.10 0.73
N PRO A 120 -2.10 4.07 0.05
CA PRO A 120 -2.23 3.42 -1.24
C PRO A 120 -1.48 4.18 -2.33
N LEU A 121 -1.16 3.50 -3.43
CA LEU A 121 -0.52 4.08 -4.59
C LEU A 121 -1.50 4.17 -5.76
N THR A 122 -2.32 5.22 -5.80
CA THR A 122 -3.29 5.45 -6.88
C THR A 122 -2.88 6.66 -7.73
N VAL A 123 -3.78 7.15 -8.58
CA VAL A 123 -3.59 8.41 -9.28
C VAL A 123 -3.93 9.63 -8.43
N GLU A 124 -4.64 9.50 -7.31
CA GLU A 124 -5.07 10.63 -6.48
C GLU A 124 -4.09 10.89 -5.33
N GLU A 125 -2.88 11.35 -5.67
CA GLU A 125 -1.73 11.42 -4.75
C GLU A 125 -2.02 12.23 -3.48
N ILE A 126 -2.70 13.39 -3.56
CA ILE A 126 -3.11 14.14 -2.35
C ILE A 126 -4.01 13.27 -1.45
N LYS A 127 -5.10 12.70 -1.99
CA LYS A 127 -6.04 11.89 -1.19
C LYS A 127 -5.36 10.66 -0.59
N ASP A 128 -4.46 10.04 -1.34
CA ASP A 128 -3.69 8.90 -0.87
C ASP A 128 -2.87 9.29 0.38
N HIS A 129 -2.26 10.47 0.39
CA HIS A 129 -1.44 10.95 1.51
C HIS A 129 -2.21 11.63 2.66
N THR A 130 -3.51 11.97 2.49
CA THR A 130 -4.28 12.77 3.48
C THR A 130 -5.64 12.24 3.91
N GLU A 131 -6.33 11.48 3.06
CA GLU A 131 -7.65 10.92 3.40
C GLU A 131 -7.64 9.39 3.53
N ARG A 132 -6.72 8.73 2.82
CA ARG A 132 -6.64 7.27 2.71
C ARG A 132 -5.43 6.69 3.44
N GLU A 133 -4.66 7.53 4.12
CA GLU A 133 -3.49 7.13 4.84
C GLU A 133 -3.82 6.52 6.21
N VAL A 134 -2.86 5.73 6.68
CA VAL A 134 -2.85 5.18 8.02
C VAL A 134 -1.50 5.49 8.65
N TRP A 135 -1.51 5.88 9.92
CA TRP A 135 -0.29 6.12 10.67
C TRP A 135 -0.07 5.03 11.72
N MET A 136 1.15 4.50 11.75
CA MET A 136 1.66 3.77 12.89
C MET A 136 2.57 4.67 13.71
N GLY A 137 2.21 4.94 14.97
CA GLY A 137 2.93 5.90 15.82
C GLY A 137 2.39 7.32 15.68
N THR A 138 3.25 8.32 15.84
CA THR A 138 2.83 9.73 15.81
C THR A 138 2.80 10.26 14.37
N PRO A 139 1.66 10.76 13.88
CA PRO A 139 1.60 11.38 12.55
C PRO A 139 2.56 12.55 12.38
N MET A 140 3.09 12.72 11.18
CA MET A 140 3.91 13.88 10.81
C MET A 140 3.10 14.83 9.91
N PRO A 141 3.26 16.16 10.05
CA PRO A 141 2.58 17.12 9.18
C PRO A 141 3.25 17.13 7.80
N LEU A 142 2.59 16.52 6.81
CA LEU A 142 3.09 16.46 5.44
C LEU A 142 3.00 17.83 4.74
N ASP A 143 3.95 18.14 3.86
CA ASP A 143 3.91 19.30 2.96
C ASP A 143 3.11 18.91 1.70
N THR A 144 1.78 18.96 1.81
CA THR A 144 0.87 18.51 0.74
C THR A 144 0.93 19.36 -0.52
N GLU A 145 1.51 20.57 -0.46
CA GLU A 145 1.74 21.43 -1.64
C GLU A 145 2.77 20.84 -2.61
N ARG A 146 3.51 19.81 -2.17
CA ARG A 146 4.47 19.05 -3.00
C ARG A 146 3.84 17.92 -3.80
N LEU A 147 2.55 17.67 -3.60
CA LEU A 147 1.81 16.59 -4.23
C LEU A 147 0.96 17.11 -5.39
N HIS A 148 0.64 16.21 -6.31
CA HIS A 148 -0.32 16.42 -7.37
C HIS A 148 -1.72 15.98 -6.93
N GLU A 149 -2.74 16.74 -7.30
CA GLU A 149 -4.13 16.32 -7.05
C GLU A 149 -4.45 15.01 -7.79
N ARG A 150 -3.98 14.89 -9.03
CA ARG A 150 -4.12 13.68 -9.84
C ARG A 150 -2.94 13.47 -10.79
N LEU A 151 -2.37 12.27 -10.77
CA LEU A 151 -1.35 11.82 -11.71
C LEU A 151 -2.00 11.37 -13.05
N PRO A 152 -1.29 11.50 -14.19
CA PRO A 152 -1.81 11.05 -15.49
C PRO A 152 -1.98 9.53 -15.57
N GLN A 153 -1.21 8.78 -14.79
CA GLN A 153 -1.24 7.33 -14.69
C GLN A 153 -0.75 6.90 -13.31
N VAL A 154 -1.11 5.69 -12.90
CA VAL A 154 -0.57 5.08 -11.67
C VAL A 154 0.95 4.98 -11.81
N PRO A 155 1.73 5.38 -10.79
CA PRO A 155 3.18 5.26 -10.83
C PRO A 155 3.59 3.80 -10.71
N LEU A 156 3.85 3.15 -11.85
CA LEU A 156 4.30 1.76 -11.89
C LEU A 156 5.72 1.64 -11.32
N GLN A 157 5.86 0.93 -10.21
CA GLN A 157 7.14 0.62 -9.59
C GLN A 157 7.42 -0.88 -9.65
N TYR A 158 8.66 -1.26 -9.95
CA TYR A 158 9.14 -2.65 -9.96
C TYR A 158 8.35 -3.65 -10.84
N PRO A 159 8.06 -3.33 -12.13
CA PRO A 159 7.27 -4.20 -13.01
C PRO A 159 7.90 -5.60 -13.22
N GLU A 160 9.21 -5.73 -13.06
CA GLU A 160 9.93 -7.00 -13.14
C GLU A 160 9.48 -8.03 -12.09
N LEU A 161 8.88 -7.59 -10.98
CA LEU A 161 8.39 -8.47 -9.91
C LEU A 161 7.05 -9.12 -10.24
N LYS A 162 6.31 -8.60 -11.24
CA LYS A 162 4.99 -9.10 -11.66
C LYS A 162 3.99 -9.23 -10.49
N MET A 163 3.97 -8.23 -9.62
CA MET A 163 3.05 -8.10 -8.49
C MET A 163 2.33 -6.75 -8.56
N GLY A 164 1.32 -6.54 -7.72
CA GLY A 164 0.62 -5.27 -7.66
C GLY A 164 -0.03 -4.91 -9.00
N TYR A 165 0.22 -3.70 -9.52
CA TYR A 165 -0.31 -3.27 -10.81
C TYR A 165 0.30 -4.01 -12.01
N SER A 166 1.43 -4.71 -11.79
CA SER A 166 2.10 -5.53 -12.80
C SER A 166 1.77 -7.02 -12.69
N ALA A 167 0.85 -7.40 -11.80
CA ALA A 167 0.41 -8.79 -11.67
C ALA A 167 -0.26 -9.28 -12.97
N PRO A 168 -0.04 -10.55 -13.39
CA PRO A 168 -0.77 -11.12 -14.50
C PRO A 168 -2.28 -11.12 -14.19
N PRO A 169 -3.15 -11.03 -15.20
CA PRO A 169 -4.58 -11.19 -15.00
C PRO A 169 -4.84 -12.49 -14.23
N SER A 170 -5.70 -12.43 -13.21
CA SER A 170 -6.11 -13.63 -12.49
C SER A 170 -6.73 -14.59 -13.50
N SER A 171 -6.17 -15.80 -13.60
CA SER A 171 -6.81 -16.89 -14.34
C SER A 171 -8.12 -17.23 -13.62
N ARG A 172 -9.24 -16.70 -14.14
CA ARG A 172 -10.58 -17.13 -13.74
C ARG A 172 -10.83 -18.56 -14.23
#